data_AF-A0A414R7Z8-F1
#
_entry.id   AF-A0A414R7Z8-F1
#
_cell.length_a   1.000
_cell.length_b   1.000
_cell.length_c   1.000
_cell.angle_alpha   90.00
_cell.angle_beta   90.00
_cell.angle_gamma   90.00
#
_symmetry.space_group_name_H-M   'P 1'
#
loop_
_entity.id
_entity.type
_entity.pdbx_description
1 polymer ?
#
loop_
_entity_poly.entity_id
_entity_poly.type
_entity_poly.pdbx_seq_one_letter_code
_entity_poly.pdbx_strand_id
1 'polypeptide(L)'
;MKNNIKKGRLTIYTSYSPGAGKTHIMLRDALQNYGEKVVIGFLNGKERKIKGSNIKPVHHYSLEKIVSKYNFENVVIMDEMGMGGKCEDDKSFIYEDIEKILNAGINVYTSTNLKRFQNVNSSFKEISGIGVKKTIPIRFLEMADRIVFVDRKPELLENDYKNGELFCNKNQNSRIMQKNFNPEILKKYRVISLEILKEYRNKIEIVENNDKNI
;
A
#
# COMPACT_ATOMS: atom_id res chain seq x y z
N MET A 1 4.54 -35.89 6.28
CA MET A 1 4.98 -34.80 7.17
C MET A 1 4.70 -33.48 6.45
N LYS A 2 3.80 -32.63 6.96
CA LYS A 2 3.68 -31.26 6.41
C LYS A 2 4.96 -30.53 6.82
N ASN A 3 5.83 -30.23 5.87
CA ASN A 3 6.95 -29.33 6.13
C ASN A 3 6.36 -28.06 6.73
N ASN A 4 6.72 -27.74 7.98
CA ASN A 4 6.34 -26.49 8.63
C ASN A 4 7.13 -25.36 7.95
N ILE A 5 6.70 -24.99 6.74
CA ILE A 5 7.23 -23.84 6.02
C ILE A 5 6.88 -22.63 6.89
N LYS A 6 7.93 -21.95 7.37
CA LYS A 6 7.78 -20.70 8.10
C LYS A 6 7.07 -19.71 7.17
N LYS A 7 5.98 -19.10 7.64
CA LYS A 7 5.28 -18.06 6.86
C LYS A 7 6.25 -16.92 6.52
N GLY A 8 6.10 -16.38 5.31
CA GLY A 8 6.82 -15.19 4.88
C GLY A 8 6.43 -13.98 5.71
N ARG A 9 7.26 -12.94 5.65
CA ARG A 9 7.01 -11.69 6.38
C ARG A 9 6.18 -10.71 5.56
N LEU A 10 5.24 -10.03 6.21
CA LEU A 10 4.41 -9.00 5.58
C LEU A 10 4.85 -7.60 6.05
N THR A 11 5.17 -6.73 5.09
CA THR A 11 5.35 -5.28 5.34
C THR A 11 4.28 -4.47 4.62
N ILE A 12 3.55 -3.63 5.36
CA ILE A 12 2.47 -2.79 4.82
C ILE A 12 2.90 -1.33 4.82
N TYR A 13 2.98 -0.73 3.64
CA TYR A 13 3.16 0.71 3.46
C TYR A 13 1.81 1.39 3.42
N THR A 14 1.49 2.18 4.44
CA THR A 14 0.19 2.84 4.54
C THR A 14 0.28 4.34 4.70
N SER A 15 -0.83 5.02 4.45
CA SER A 15 -0.97 6.47 4.60
C SER A 15 -2.45 6.81 4.74
N TYR A 16 -2.72 8.02 5.20
CA TYR A 16 -4.08 8.51 5.39
C TYR A 16 -4.74 8.99 4.09
N SER A 17 -3.96 9.23 3.04
CA SER A 17 -4.44 9.71 1.72
C SER A 17 -3.63 9.12 0.54
N PRO A 18 -4.20 9.00 -0.68
CA PRO A 18 -3.42 8.86 -1.91
C PRO A 18 -2.41 10.00 -2.09
N GLY A 19 -1.37 9.80 -2.90
CA GLY A 19 -0.38 10.84 -3.16
C GLY A 19 0.70 11.02 -2.07
N ALA A 20 0.65 10.25 -0.99
CA ALA A 20 1.68 10.31 0.07
C ALA A 20 3.04 9.72 -0.34
N GLY A 21 3.12 8.98 -1.45
CA GLY A 21 4.37 8.35 -1.92
C GLY A 21 4.62 6.91 -1.43
N LYS A 22 3.59 6.23 -0.90
CA LYS A 22 3.67 4.83 -0.41
C LYS A 22 4.45 3.91 -1.35
N THR A 23 4.07 3.85 -2.62
CA THR A 23 4.69 2.94 -3.59
C THR A 23 6.17 3.29 -3.85
N HIS A 24 6.53 4.57 -3.92
CA HIS A 24 7.92 4.99 -4.12
C HIS A 24 8.80 4.61 -2.94
N ILE A 25 8.33 4.85 -1.71
CA ILE A 25 9.03 4.46 -0.49
C ILE A 25 9.13 2.94 -0.38
N MET A 26 8.03 2.22 -0.64
CA MET A 26 7.99 0.76 -0.64
C MET A 26 9.04 0.17 -1.58
N LEU A 27 9.12 0.67 -2.80
CA LEU A 27 10.05 0.15 -3.80
C LEU A 27 11.50 0.53 -3.49
N ARG A 28 11.75 1.73 -2.98
CA ARG A 28 13.07 2.14 -2.51
C ARG A 28 13.56 1.25 -1.36
N ASP A 29 12.70 1.01 -0.36
CA ASP A 29 13.01 0.12 0.76
C ASP A 29 13.26 -1.32 0.28
N ALA A 30 12.44 -1.83 -0.64
CA ALA A 30 12.62 -3.16 -1.20
C ALA A 30 13.96 -3.31 -1.91
N LEU A 31 14.31 -2.36 -2.79
CA LEU A 31 15.60 -2.36 -3.50
C LEU A 31 16.79 -2.27 -2.54
N GLN A 32 16.69 -1.43 -1.51
CA GLN A 32 17.75 -1.25 -0.53
C GLN A 32 17.99 -2.52 0.31
N ASN A 33 16.92 -3.23 0.70
CA ASN A 33 17.04 -4.40 1.57
C ASN A 33 17.23 -5.72 0.83
N TYR A 34 16.70 -5.85 -0.40
CA TYR A 34 16.69 -7.11 -1.15
C TYR A 34 17.41 -7.05 -2.49
N GLY A 35 17.71 -5.86 -3.04
CA GLY A 35 18.42 -5.70 -4.30
C GLY A 35 17.80 -6.49 -5.46
N GLU A 36 18.57 -7.39 -6.06
CA GLU A 36 18.11 -8.24 -7.18
C GLU A 36 17.07 -9.31 -6.77
N LYS A 37 16.86 -9.53 -5.46
CA LYS A 37 15.85 -10.48 -4.95
C LYS A 37 14.43 -9.89 -4.91
N VAL A 38 14.26 -8.63 -5.31
CA VAL A 38 12.94 -7.99 -5.46
C VAL A 38 12.22 -8.55 -6.68
N VAL A 39 10.99 -9.00 -6.47
CA VAL A 39 10.08 -9.50 -7.51
C VAL A 39 8.88 -8.58 -7.58
N ILE A 40 8.52 -8.10 -8.77
CA ILE A 40 7.26 -7.39 -8.94
C ILE A 40 6.17 -8.41 -9.26
N GLY A 41 5.23 -8.62 -8.34
CA GLY A 41 4.02 -9.41 -8.59
C GLY A 41 2.94 -8.53 -9.20
N PHE A 42 2.65 -7.41 -8.55
CA PHE A 42 1.71 -6.41 -9.04
C PHE A 42 2.14 -4.99 -8.66
N LEU A 43 2.00 -4.06 -9.61
CA LEU A 43 2.25 -2.65 -9.42
C LEU A 43 1.08 -1.83 -10.00
N ASN A 44 0.50 -0.93 -9.22
CA ASN A 44 -0.57 -0.08 -9.74
C ASN A 44 0.01 1.12 -10.49
N GLY A 45 -0.32 1.24 -11.77
CA GLY A 45 0.19 2.28 -12.69
C GLY A 45 1.02 1.67 -13.82
N LYS A 46 0.98 2.28 -15.01
CA LYS A 46 1.60 1.70 -16.22
C LYS A 46 3.12 1.78 -16.23
N GLU A 47 3.72 2.79 -15.57
CA GLU A 47 5.17 2.95 -15.48
C GLU A 47 5.51 3.70 -14.19
N ARG A 48 6.25 3.09 -13.27
CA ARG A 48 6.90 3.83 -12.18
C ARG A 48 8.40 3.66 -12.33
N LYS A 49 9.05 4.64 -12.96
CA LYS A 49 10.51 4.70 -13.04
C LYS A 49 11.03 5.12 -11.67
N ILE A 50 11.61 4.20 -10.93
CA ILE A 50 12.43 4.58 -9.77
C ILE A 50 13.78 5.00 -10.34
N LYS A 51 14.06 6.32 -10.29
CA LYS A 51 15.34 6.89 -10.71
C LYS A 51 16.49 6.13 -10.02
N GLY A 52 17.44 5.64 -10.81
CA GLY A 52 18.62 4.92 -10.31
C GLY A 52 18.43 3.43 -10.03
N SER A 53 17.28 2.83 -10.38
CA SER A 53 17.08 1.39 -10.24
C SER A 53 17.07 0.66 -11.59
N ASN A 54 17.74 -0.48 -11.67
CA ASN A 54 17.63 -1.44 -12.78
C ASN A 54 16.36 -2.30 -12.65
N ILE A 55 15.25 -1.75 -12.14
CA ILE A 55 13.98 -2.49 -12.08
C ILE A 55 13.50 -2.71 -13.51
N LYS A 56 13.62 -3.96 -13.96
CA LYS A 56 13.11 -4.41 -15.26
C LYS A 56 11.58 -4.25 -15.29
N PRO A 57 11.00 -4.09 -16.49
CA PRO A 57 9.55 -3.94 -16.65
C PRO A 57 8.77 -5.02 -15.91
N VAL A 58 7.62 -4.60 -15.38
CA VAL A 58 6.69 -5.41 -14.60
C VAL A 58 6.25 -6.62 -15.40
N HIS A 59 6.81 -7.80 -15.09
CA HIS A 59 6.12 -9.04 -15.41
C HIS A 59 5.05 -9.22 -14.34
N HIS A 60 3.78 -9.02 -14.68
CA HIS A 60 2.71 -9.58 -13.87
C HIS A 60 2.87 -11.10 -13.92
N TYR A 61 3.50 -11.67 -12.90
CA TYR A 61 3.56 -13.11 -12.77
C TYR A 61 2.20 -13.59 -12.24
N SER A 62 1.71 -14.70 -12.79
CA SER A 62 0.64 -15.44 -12.12
C SER A 62 1.12 -15.84 -10.73
N LEU A 63 0.18 -15.95 -9.80
CA LEU A 63 0.49 -16.36 -8.44
C LEU A 63 1.24 -17.70 -8.39
N GLU A 64 0.83 -18.67 -9.20
CA GLU A 64 1.50 -19.97 -9.34
C GLU A 64 2.98 -19.84 -9.71
N LYS A 65 3.30 -18.92 -10.62
CA LYS A 65 4.68 -18.67 -11.05
C LYS A 65 5.50 -17.97 -9.97
N ILE A 66 4.88 -17.15 -9.13
CA ILE A 66 5.54 -16.56 -7.97
C ILE A 66 5.89 -17.65 -6.95
N VAL A 67 4.90 -18.48 -6.59
CA VAL A 67 5.03 -19.51 -5.55
C VAL A 67 6.00 -20.62 -5.95
N SER A 68 6.07 -20.98 -7.24
CA SER A 68 6.98 -22.03 -7.73
C SER A 68 8.43 -21.60 -7.91
N LYS A 69 8.69 -20.31 -8.12
CA LYS A 69 10.02 -19.80 -8.50
C LYS A 69 10.80 -19.16 -7.34
N TYR A 70 10.12 -18.61 -6.36
CA TYR A 70 10.72 -17.78 -5.31
C TYR A 70 10.56 -18.40 -3.92
N ASN A 71 11.33 -17.90 -2.97
CA ASN A 71 11.36 -18.42 -1.59
C ASN A 71 11.52 -17.28 -0.56
N PHE A 72 11.86 -17.65 0.68
CA PHE A 72 11.99 -16.71 1.80
C PHE A 72 13.12 -15.67 1.66
N GLU A 73 14.04 -15.83 0.71
CA GLU A 73 15.07 -14.82 0.42
C GLU A 73 14.56 -13.70 -0.48
N ASN A 74 13.43 -13.91 -1.16
CA ASN A 74 12.82 -12.93 -2.03
C ASN A 74 11.82 -12.05 -1.29
N VAL A 75 11.54 -10.89 -1.88
CA VAL A 75 10.39 -10.06 -1.53
C VAL A 75 9.54 -9.82 -2.78
N VAL A 76 8.24 -10.07 -2.65
CA VAL A 76 7.28 -9.82 -3.72
C VAL A 76 6.56 -8.50 -3.45
N ILE A 77 6.57 -7.62 -4.44
CA ILE A 77 5.80 -6.39 -4.43
C ILE A 77 4.39 -6.68 -4.92
N MET A 78 3.41 -6.42 -4.06
CA MET A 78 1.98 -6.51 -4.36
C MET A 78 1.34 -5.16 -4.04
N ASP A 79 1.45 -4.18 -4.93
CA ASP A 79 0.99 -2.81 -4.68
C ASP A 79 -0.54 -2.73 -4.53
N GLU A 80 -1.04 -1.77 -3.76
CA GLU A 80 -2.48 -1.55 -3.55
C GLU A 80 -3.31 -2.79 -3.16
N MET A 81 -3.00 -3.46 -2.03
CA MET A 81 -3.68 -4.70 -1.59
C MET A 81 -5.21 -4.67 -1.52
N GLY A 82 -5.81 -3.47 -1.45
CA GLY A 82 -7.26 -3.30 -1.43
C GLY A 82 -7.92 -3.29 -2.82
N MET A 83 -7.16 -3.38 -3.90
CA MET A 83 -7.70 -3.48 -5.27
C MET A 83 -8.29 -4.86 -5.53
N GLY A 84 -9.36 -4.89 -6.33
CA GLY A 84 -9.87 -6.14 -6.91
C GLY A 84 -8.86 -6.71 -7.90
N GLY A 85 -8.76 -8.02 -7.92
CA GLY A 85 -7.70 -8.83 -8.51
C GLY A 85 -7.56 -8.62 -10.01
N LYS A 86 -6.32 -8.75 -10.47
CA LYS A 86 -5.93 -8.82 -11.88
C LYS A 86 -5.14 -10.12 -12.20
N CYS A 87 -4.92 -10.98 -11.20
CA CYS A 87 -4.01 -12.13 -11.29
C CYS A 87 -4.68 -13.46 -11.65
N GLU A 88 -5.94 -13.69 -11.24
CA GLU A 88 -6.65 -14.96 -11.52
C GLU A 88 -8.14 -14.75 -11.86
N ASP A 89 -8.84 -13.84 -11.16
CA ASP A 89 -10.24 -13.49 -11.44
C ASP A 89 -10.56 -12.05 -10.99
N ASP A 90 -11.41 -11.32 -11.74
CA ASP A 90 -11.88 -9.95 -11.40
C ASP A 90 -12.64 -9.85 -10.06
N LYS A 91 -12.92 -11.00 -9.43
CA LYS A 91 -13.67 -11.12 -8.18
C LYS A 91 -12.79 -11.24 -6.93
N SER A 92 -11.52 -11.63 -7.04
CA SER A 92 -10.62 -11.75 -5.90
C SER A 92 -10.08 -10.38 -5.47
N PHE A 93 -9.42 -10.28 -4.33
CA PHE A 93 -8.66 -9.08 -3.94
C PHE A 93 -7.18 -9.39 -3.86
N ILE A 94 -6.32 -8.39 -4.09
CA ILE A 94 -4.87 -8.57 -4.00
C ILE A 94 -4.43 -9.11 -2.62
N TYR A 95 -5.12 -8.73 -1.54
CA TYR A 95 -4.80 -9.26 -0.21
C TYR A 95 -4.96 -10.78 -0.09
N GLU A 96 -5.81 -11.41 -0.91
CA GLU A 96 -5.99 -12.86 -0.93
C GLU A 96 -4.77 -13.54 -1.58
N ASP A 97 -4.23 -12.96 -2.65
CA ASP A 97 -2.99 -13.43 -3.28
C ASP A 97 -1.80 -13.23 -2.34
N ILE A 98 -1.74 -12.10 -1.63
CA ILE A 98 -0.72 -11.85 -0.59
C ILE A 98 -0.72 -12.98 0.45
N GLU A 99 -1.90 -13.37 0.94
CA GLU A 99 -1.98 -14.45 1.93
C GLU A 99 -1.44 -15.78 1.39
N LYS A 100 -1.74 -16.13 0.13
CA LYS A 100 -1.21 -17.33 -0.52
C LYS A 100 0.33 -17.26 -0.65
N ILE A 101 0.90 -16.10 -1.02
CA ILE A 101 2.36 -15.89 -1.12
C ILE A 101 3.04 -16.04 0.26
N LEU A 102 2.47 -15.43 1.30
CA LEU A 102 2.99 -15.52 2.67
C LEU A 102 2.94 -16.96 3.18
N ASN A 103 1.88 -17.71 2.89
CA ASN A 103 1.75 -19.12 3.26
C ASN A 103 2.76 -20.02 2.54
N ALA A 104 3.26 -19.61 1.37
CA ALA A 104 4.36 -20.28 0.67
C ALA A 104 5.75 -19.94 1.25
N GLY A 105 5.83 -19.08 2.28
CA GLY A 105 7.08 -18.71 2.92
C GLY A 105 7.81 -17.54 2.27
N ILE A 106 7.18 -16.83 1.32
CA ILE A 106 7.79 -15.73 0.56
C ILE A 106 7.39 -14.40 1.20
N ASN A 107 8.34 -13.47 1.37
CA ASN A 107 8.04 -12.16 1.96
C ASN A 107 7.25 -11.28 0.99
N VAL A 108 6.39 -10.41 1.53
CA VAL A 108 5.56 -9.51 0.74
C VAL A 108 5.69 -8.08 1.25
N TYR A 109 5.94 -7.16 0.33
CA TYR A 109 5.74 -5.72 0.54
C TYR A 109 4.50 -5.29 -0.22
N THR A 110 3.62 -4.56 0.46
CA THR A 110 2.38 -4.05 -0.15
C THR A 110 2.11 -2.62 0.26
N SER A 111 1.24 -1.93 -0.47
CA SER A 111 0.75 -0.62 -0.10
C SER A 111 -0.78 -0.56 -0.01
N THR A 112 -1.30 0.33 0.82
CA THR A 112 -2.74 0.65 0.86
C THR A 112 -2.99 1.93 1.66
N ASN A 113 -4.12 2.62 1.44
CA ASN A 113 -4.53 3.69 2.35
C ASN A 113 -5.17 3.08 3.61
N LEU A 114 -4.85 3.63 4.78
CA LEU A 114 -5.28 3.11 6.08
C LEU A 114 -6.81 3.02 6.19
N LYS A 115 -7.53 3.98 5.60
CA LYS A 115 -9.00 4.00 5.53
C LYS A 115 -9.66 2.80 4.85
N ARG A 116 -8.89 1.96 4.15
CA ARG A 116 -9.43 0.74 3.52
C ARG A 116 -9.61 -0.41 4.50
N PHE A 117 -8.95 -0.41 5.65
CA PHE A 117 -9.12 -1.47 6.63
C PHE A 117 -10.51 -1.39 7.27
N GLN A 118 -11.12 -2.56 7.51
CA GLN A 118 -12.35 -2.70 8.28
C GLN A 118 -12.18 -2.04 9.65
N ASN A 119 -13.25 -1.52 10.23
CA ASN A 119 -13.30 -0.75 11.49
C ASN A 119 -12.57 0.61 11.47
N VAL A 120 -11.47 0.75 10.71
CA VAL A 120 -10.82 2.04 10.46
C VAL A 120 -11.66 2.91 9.52
N ASN A 121 -12.26 2.30 8.50
CA ASN A 121 -13.10 2.97 7.51
C ASN A 121 -14.23 3.80 8.15
N SER A 122 -14.84 3.32 9.26
CA SER A 122 -15.87 4.07 9.99
C SER A 122 -15.38 5.41 10.52
N SER A 123 -14.20 5.46 11.13
CA SER A 123 -13.62 6.70 11.68
C SER A 123 -13.33 7.73 10.57
N PHE A 124 -12.84 7.27 9.41
CA PHE A 124 -12.65 8.15 8.24
C PHE A 124 -13.98 8.62 7.64
N LYS A 125 -14.99 7.74 7.63
CA LYS A 125 -16.35 8.08 7.17
C LYS A 125 -17.02 9.10 8.08
N GLU A 126 -16.80 9.04 9.39
CA GLU A 126 -17.33 10.03 10.34
C GLU A 126 -16.77 11.43 10.05
N ILE A 127 -15.47 11.52 9.78
CA ILE A 127 -14.80 12.80 9.46
C ILE A 127 -15.31 13.39 8.14
N SER A 128 -15.40 12.58 7.09
CA SER A 128 -15.64 13.07 5.72
C SER A 128 -17.04 12.83 5.18
N GLY A 129 -17.87 12.04 5.86
CA GLY A 129 -19.11 11.48 5.32
C GLY A 129 -18.91 10.47 4.18
N ILE A 130 -17.67 10.16 3.78
CA ILE A 130 -17.35 9.31 2.64
C ILE A 130 -16.65 8.04 3.14
N GLY A 131 -17.31 6.90 2.95
CA GLY A 131 -16.74 5.59 3.27
C GLY A 131 -16.19 4.87 2.03
N VAL A 132 -15.33 3.88 2.26
CA VAL A 132 -14.85 2.95 1.24
C VAL A 132 -15.76 1.71 1.20
N LYS A 133 -16.25 1.31 0.03
CA LYS A 133 -17.07 0.08 -0.10
C LYS A 133 -16.24 -1.20 -0.08
N LYS A 134 -15.12 -1.21 -0.81
CA LYS A 134 -14.20 -2.36 -0.92
C LYS A 134 -13.14 -2.28 0.19
N THR A 135 -13.35 -3.02 1.27
CA THR A 135 -12.49 -2.98 2.47
C THR A 135 -11.49 -4.13 2.53
N ILE A 136 -10.46 -3.98 3.36
CA ILE A 136 -9.48 -5.01 3.69
C ILE A 136 -9.75 -5.51 5.11
N PRO A 137 -9.71 -6.83 5.37
CA PRO A 137 -9.82 -7.36 6.72
C PRO A 137 -8.78 -6.78 7.69
N ILE A 138 -9.19 -6.42 8.90
CA ILE A 138 -8.30 -5.79 9.89
C ILE A 138 -7.11 -6.69 10.30
N ARG A 139 -7.31 -8.01 10.25
CA ARG A 139 -6.29 -9.05 10.51
C ARG A 139 -4.98 -8.86 9.74
N PHE A 140 -4.99 -8.17 8.60
CA PHE A 140 -3.79 -7.89 7.83
C PHE A 140 -2.85 -6.90 8.54
N LEU A 141 -3.38 -5.92 9.27
CA LEU A 141 -2.55 -5.05 10.13
C LEU A 141 -2.00 -5.84 11.33
N GLU A 142 -2.81 -6.72 11.91
CA GLU A 142 -2.42 -7.54 13.05
C GLU A 142 -1.31 -8.54 12.69
N MET A 143 -1.40 -9.19 11.52
CA MET A 143 -0.40 -10.16 11.06
C MET A 143 0.86 -9.51 10.50
N ALA A 144 0.83 -8.22 10.13
CA ALA A 144 2.00 -7.56 9.56
C ALA A 144 3.18 -7.61 10.54
N ASP A 145 4.37 -7.89 10.00
CA ASP A 145 5.63 -7.86 10.75
C ASP A 145 6.11 -6.42 10.91
N ARG A 146 5.87 -5.58 9.88
CA ARG A 146 6.21 -4.15 9.86
C ARG A 146 5.10 -3.37 9.15
N ILE A 147 4.77 -2.20 9.69
CA ILE A 147 3.84 -1.27 9.08
C ILE A 147 4.58 0.07 8.97
N VAL A 148 4.74 0.55 7.75
CA VAL A 148 5.38 1.83 7.45
C VAL A 148 4.29 2.84 7.16
N PHE A 149 4.07 3.79 8.06
CA PHE A 149 3.18 4.91 7.84
C PHE A 149 3.92 6.05 7.14
N VAL A 150 3.60 6.25 5.88
CA VAL A 150 4.12 7.35 5.07
C VAL A 150 3.31 8.60 5.38
N ASP A 151 3.88 9.45 6.22
CA ASP A 151 3.28 10.69 6.66
C ASP A 151 3.73 11.85 5.76
N ARG A 152 2.80 12.42 5.02
CA ARG A 152 3.02 13.60 4.18
C ARG A 152 2.25 14.75 4.78
N LYS A 153 2.74 15.99 4.67
CA LYS A 153 1.99 17.16 5.16
C LYS A 153 0.68 17.35 4.38
N PRO A 154 -0.46 17.64 5.06
CA PRO A 154 -1.74 17.92 4.42
C PRO A 154 -1.66 19.01 3.34
N GLU A 155 -0.88 20.07 3.61
CA GLU A 155 -0.75 21.22 2.72
C GLU A 155 -0.07 20.84 1.39
N LEU A 156 0.85 19.87 1.42
CA LEU A 156 1.50 19.36 0.21
C LEU A 156 0.53 18.51 -0.61
N LEU A 157 -0.23 17.62 0.04
CA LEU A 157 -1.25 16.81 -0.64
C LEU A 157 -2.35 17.66 -1.27
N GLU A 158 -2.76 18.73 -0.60
CA GLU A 158 -3.71 19.70 -1.13
C GLU A 158 -3.14 20.42 -2.35
N ASN A 159 -1.90 20.91 -2.26
CA ASN A 159 -1.24 21.61 -3.36
C ASN A 159 -1.11 20.71 -4.60
N ASP A 160 -0.60 19.49 -4.44
CA ASP A 160 -0.43 18.54 -5.54
C ASP A 160 -1.80 18.17 -6.16
N TYR A 161 -2.85 18.07 -5.34
CA TYR A 161 -4.21 17.86 -5.83
C TYR A 161 -4.73 19.04 -6.67
N LYS A 162 -4.51 20.29 -6.21
CA LYS A 162 -4.90 21.50 -6.96
C LYS A 162 -4.14 21.63 -8.27
N ASN A 163 -2.89 21.17 -8.30
CA ASN A 163 -2.01 21.31 -9.47
C ASN A 163 -2.18 20.23 -10.54
N GLY A 164 -2.97 19.17 -10.34
CA GLY A 164 -3.04 18.07 -11.33
C GLY A 164 -2.05 16.93 -11.10
N GLU A 165 -1.21 17.02 -10.08
CA GLU A 165 -0.02 16.18 -9.95
C GLU A 165 -0.34 14.77 -9.39
N LEU A 166 -1.50 14.59 -8.75
CA LEU A 166 -1.87 13.33 -8.10
C LEU A 166 -2.64 12.34 -8.99
N PHE A 167 -3.40 12.82 -9.97
CA PHE A 167 -4.33 11.98 -10.73
C PHE A 167 -4.39 12.39 -12.20
N CYS A 168 -4.09 11.46 -13.11
CA CYS A 168 -4.13 11.69 -14.57
C CYS A 168 -5.54 11.66 -15.19
N ASN A 169 -6.63 11.58 -14.40
CA ASN A 169 -7.92 11.08 -14.89
C ASN A 169 -9.10 12.06 -14.67
N LYS A 170 -10.16 11.92 -15.49
CA LYS A 170 -11.45 12.66 -15.47
C LYS A 170 -12.12 12.82 -14.09
N ASN A 171 -11.77 11.98 -13.11
CA ASN A 171 -12.37 11.99 -11.77
C ASN A 171 -11.68 12.91 -10.76
N GLN A 172 -10.58 13.57 -11.14
CA GLN A 172 -9.89 14.53 -10.27
C GLN A 172 -10.84 15.61 -9.76
N ASN A 173 -11.74 16.10 -10.61
CA ASN A 173 -12.72 17.14 -10.25
C ASN A 173 -14.02 16.61 -9.63
N SER A 174 -14.10 15.32 -9.28
CA SER A 174 -15.29 14.80 -8.62
C SER A 174 -15.46 15.41 -7.23
N ARG A 175 -16.72 15.67 -6.83
CA ARG A 175 -17.06 16.19 -5.48
C ARG A 175 -16.48 15.33 -4.35
N ILE A 176 -16.34 14.02 -4.60
CA ILE A 176 -15.73 13.06 -3.67
C ILE A 176 -14.24 13.37 -3.48
N MET A 177 -13.49 13.62 -4.56
CA MET A 177 -12.07 13.96 -4.47
C MET A 177 -11.87 15.33 -3.85
N GLN A 178 -12.64 16.34 -4.26
CA GLN A 178 -12.57 17.68 -3.66
C GLN A 178 -12.79 17.64 -2.13
N LYS A 179 -13.73 16.81 -1.67
CA LYS A 179 -13.96 16.61 -0.24
C LYS A 179 -12.80 15.87 0.44
N ASN A 180 -12.28 14.80 -0.14
CA ASN A 180 -11.18 14.05 0.47
C ASN A 180 -9.84 14.83 0.51
N PHE A 181 -9.65 15.81 -0.38
CA PHE A 181 -8.47 16.68 -0.43
C PHE A 181 -8.72 18.06 0.18
N ASN A 182 -9.82 18.24 0.92
CA ASN A 182 -10.02 19.42 1.74
C ASN A 182 -8.98 19.43 2.88
N PRO A 183 -8.28 20.54 3.14
CA PRO A 183 -7.19 20.59 4.12
C PRO A 183 -7.63 20.20 5.54
N GLU A 184 -8.83 20.62 5.98
CA GLU A 184 -9.33 20.26 7.32
C GLU A 184 -9.65 18.77 7.43
N ILE A 185 -10.11 18.14 6.35
CA ILE A 185 -10.31 16.69 6.30
C ILE A 185 -8.97 15.96 6.31
N LEU A 186 -7.98 16.41 5.53
CA LEU A 186 -6.65 15.81 5.48
C LEU A 186 -5.94 15.89 6.85
N LYS A 187 -6.03 17.03 7.54
CA LYS A 187 -5.51 17.18 8.91
C LYS A 187 -6.16 16.18 9.87
N LYS A 188 -7.49 16.07 9.86
CA LYS A 188 -8.22 15.12 10.70
C LYS A 188 -7.88 13.66 10.36
N TYR A 189 -7.75 13.33 9.08
CA TYR A 189 -7.30 12.01 8.62
C TYR A 189 -5.91 11.66 9.12
N ARG A 190 -4.98 12.62 9.10
CA ARG A 190 -3.63 12.43 9.65
C ARG A 190 -3.68 12.13 11.14
N VAL A 191 -4.40 12.94 11.93
CA VAL A 191 -4.55 12.76 13.38
C VAL A 191 -5.13 11.39 13.73
N ILE A 192 -6.29 11.04 13.16
CA ILE A 192 -6.93 9.75 13.48
C ILE A 192 -6.07 8.55 13.04
N SER A 193 -5.30 8.69 11.96
CA SER A 193 -4.38 7.63 11.53
C SER A 193 -3.27 7.40 12.55
N LEU A 194 -2.66 8.48 13.04
CA LEU A 194 -1.62 8.41 14.06
C LEU A 194 -2.17 7.84 15.38
N GLU A 195 -3.42 8.16 15.73
CA GLU A 195 -4.08 7.59 16.91
C GLU A 195 -4.31 6.08 16.77
N ILE A 196 -4.92 5.64 15.67
CA ILE A 196 -5.15 4.21 15.39
C ILE A 196 -3.83 3.44 15.38
N LEU A 197 -2.79 4.01 14.77
CA LEU A 197 -1.52 3.31 14.63
C LEU A 197 -0.77 3.10 15.95
N LYS A 198 -1.08 3.86 17.01
CA LYS A 198 -0.50 3.64 18.35
C LYS A 198 -0.77 2.22 18.88
N GLU A 199 -1.87 1.59 18.46
CA GLU A 199 -2.24 0.24 18.88
C GLU A 199 -1.23 -0.82 18.41
N TYR A 200 -0.53 -0.57 17.30
CA TYR A 200 0.40 -1.52 16.68
C TYR A 200 1.85 -1.37 17.16
N ARG A 201 2.12 -0.40 18.06
CA ARG A 201 3.37 -0.21 18.84
C ARG A 201 4.64 -0.53 18.04
N ASN A 202 5.31 -1.63 18.40
CA ASN A 202 6.65 -2.03 17.93
C ASN A 202 6.70 -2.39 16.45
N LYS A 203 5.54 -2.50 15.77
CA LYS A 203 5.46 -2.80 14.34
C LYS A 203 5.42 -1.53 13.49
N ILE A 204 5.12 -0.37 14.07
CA ILE A 204 4.96 0.88 13.33
C ILE A 204 6.27 1.63 13.19
N GLU A 205 6.55 2.03 11.97
CA GLU A 205 7.56 3.03 11.64
C GLU A 205 6.87 4.19 10.92
N ILE A 206 7.11 5.42 11.37
CA ILE A 206 6.59 6.63 10.71
C ILE A 206 7.71 7.20 9.86
N VAL A 207 7.47 7.33 8.56
CA VAL A 207 8.39 7.92 7.59
C VAL A 207 7.77 9.21 7.08
N GLU A 208 8.40 10.33 7.37
CA GLU A 208 8.00 11.61 6.78
C GLU A 208 8.39 11.65 5.31
N ASN A 209 7.45 12.07 4.45
CA ASN A 209 7.70 12.29 3.04
C ASN A 209 7.20 13.65 2.60
N ASN A 210 8.07 14.65 2.75
CA ASN A 210 7.78 16.04 2.40
C ASN A 210 8.40 16.46 1.06
N ASP A 211 8.96 15.50 0.31
CA ASP A 211 9.51 15.77 -1.01
C ASP A 211 8.40 16.17 -2.00
N LYS A 212 8.71 17.15 -2.86
CA LYS A 212 7.82 17.61 -3.93
C LYS A 212 7.86 16.72 -5.18
N ASN A 213 8.84 15.82 -5.27
CA ASN A 213 9.09 14.97 -6.45
C ASN A 213 8.71 13.51 -6.15
N ILE A 214 7.40 13.25 -5.99
CA ILE A 214 6.87 11.88 -5.82
C ILE A 214 6.53 11.29 -7.17
#